data_AF-A0A535TXE0-F1
#
_entry.id   AF-A0A535TXE0-F1
#
_cell.length_a   1.000
_cell.length_b   1.000
_cell.length_c   1.000
_cell.angle_alpha   90.00
_cell.angle_beta   90.00
_cell.angle_gamma   90.00
#
_symmetry.space_group_name_H-M   'P 1'
#
loop_
_entity.id
_entity.type
_entity.pdbx_description
1 polymer ?
#
loop_
_entity_poly.entity_id
_entity_poly.type
_entity_poly.pdbx_seq_one_letter_code
_entity_poly.pdbx_strand_id
1 'polypeptide(L)'
;MATTDAAPPQGLSLPGESRRPANGGKAKPRTARLFGRDYRVVLPSIRDPRLHVAAVLLTLQALGQTVLGFRLSIAQILACLAAGALIEFGVSFLKDKTILWPASGLLTGNSTAFILRVPGTLHGQWWSTHGIWIFVGVVALGMATKYLIRWRGRHIFNPSNVALVIAFVALGPTRTEPLDLWWIPMGMWMIVTYAILIGGGLLIALELRLLGLVIGFMAGFAVFVAVALAPVPDHCMVASWHVTPMCGRALWQILITSPEILIFALFMVPDPRTVPDGQVARVIFGILVALLAVLLLGPTTLEFWTKTAILASLVIACGLRFALVRFLAPFESAYAARGTGRRAWRVPVALVVALALAGVLPVAADVATHSPVPVAGLSDGTTPTIVLTVGSGPGIADWASKTGASALPPITRSGPVAASARVWTLPSYPSATLAANVTSFDPNITQKTADKFAHDAVLDLIIESEARRSHDLNLAKLGAQGDGLQEFVDVVKQDIASGKSIDKTYAFDRITIQLFLPKFATQASRLIGVELHGTSTLTTRDSSGKVLSQATSGYDKSWGLTDSTDGSAYQVIYVDYTGLALAP
;
A
#
# COMPACT_ATOMS: atom_id res chain seq x y z
N MET A 1 17.30 32.51 55.58
CA MET A 1 17.55 32.54 54.12
C MET A 1 18.48 31.38 53.80
N ALA A 2 17.94 30.26 53.35
CA ALA A 2 18.68 29.01 53.14
C ALA A 2 18.70 28.68 51.64
N THR A 3 19.92 28.44 51.16
CA THR A 3 20.30 28.00 49.82
C THR A 3 19.85 26.56 49.58
N THR A 4 19.30 26.26 48.40
CA THR A 4 19.20 24.88 47.90
C THR A 4 19.76 24.79 46.50
N ASP A 5 20.91 24.14 46.42
CA ASP A 5 21.58 23.67 45.21
C ASP A 5 20.66 22.76 44.40
N ALA A 6 20.29 23.20 43.19
CA ALA A 6 19.69 22.35 42.19
C ALA A 6 20.82 21.65 41.40
N ALA A 7 20.94 20.33 41.56
CA ALA A 7 21.89 19.52 40.81
C ALA A 7 21.62 19.61 39.27
N PRO A 8 22.67 19.53 38.42
CA PRO A 8 22.52 19.60 36.98
C PRO A 8 21.73 18.40 36.42
N PRO A 9 21.05 18.56 35.26
CA PRO A 9 20.16 17.54 34.72
C PRO A 9 20.92 16.25 34.40
N GLN A 10 20.49 15.14 35.01
CA GLN A 10 21.02 13.81 34.75
C GLN A 10 20.87 13.44 33.27
N GLY A 11 21.97 12.99 32.67
CA GLY A 11 22.06 12.59 31.27
C GLY A 11 21.10 11.47 30.88
N LEU A 12 20.88 11.32 29.57
CA LEU A 12 20.01 10.30 28.96
C LEU A 12 20.18 8.92 29.63
N SER A 13 19.09 8.42 30.22
CA SER A 13 18.98 7.02 30.63
C SER A 13 18.86 6.12 29.40
N LEU A 14 19.97 5.47 29.06
CA LEU A 14 20.03 4.44 28.03
C LEU A 14 19.23 3.20 28.48
N PRO A 15 18.59 2.46 27.56
CA PRO A 15 17.86 1.25 27.90
C PRO A 15 18.81 0.18 28.45
N GLY A 16 18.61 -0.25 29.70
CA GLY A 16 19.39 -1.31 30.34
C GLY A 16 19.71 -1.08 31.83
N GLU A 17 19.57 0.14 32.35
CA GLU A 17 19.70 0.39 33.79
C GLU A 17 18.40 0.02 34.52
N SER A 18 18.13 -1.28 34.65
CA SER A 18 17.33 -1.77 35.78
C SER A 18 18.14 -1.54 37.07
N ARG A 19 17.46 -1.06 38.11
CA ARG A 19 18.03 -0.85 39.46
C ARG A 19 18.74 -2.14 39.92
N ARG A 20 20.07 -2.19 39.79
CA ARG A 20 20.91 -3.18 40.47
C ARG A 20 21.21 -2.70 41.89
N PRO A 21 21.21 -3.59 42.89
CA PRO A 21 21.74 -3.25 44.20
C PRO A 21 23.21 -2.84 44.04
N ALA A 22 23.57 -1.76 44.73
CA ALA A 22 24.91 -1.20 44.71
C ALA A 22 25.88 -2.17 45.40
N ASN A 23 26.47 -3.10 44.66
CA ASN A 23 27.74 -3.76 45.00
C ASN A 23 28.26 -4.51 43.76
N GLY A 24 29.36 -4.00 43.21
CA GLY A 24 30.03 -4.51 42.01
C GLY A 24 30.63 -3.35 41.23
N GLY A 25 31.96 -3.20 41.29
CA GLY A 25 32.70 -2.06 40.73
C GLY A 25 32.23 -1.70 39.31
N LYS A 26 31.75 -0.46 39.13
CA LYS A 26 31.41 0.06 37.80
C LYS A 26 32.69 0.07 36.96
N ALA A 27 32.76 -0.80 35.96
CA ALA A 27 33.79 -0.73 34.93
C ALA A 27 33.83 0.71 34.39
N LYS A 28 35.01 1.34 34.40
CA LYS A 28 35.16 2.73 33.92
C LYS A 28 34.58 2.83 32.50
N PRO A 29 33.75 3.84 32.22
CA PRO A 29 33.24 4.03 30.87
C PRO A 29 34.42 4.21 29.92
N ARG A 30 34.45 3.44 28.82
CA ARG A 30 35.48 3.58 27.79
C ARG A 30 35.36 4.97 27.19
N THR A 31 36.44 5.74 27.18
CA THR A 31 36.51 7.06 26.57
C THR A 31 37.51 7.07 25.43
N ALA A 32 37.22 7.80 24.37
CA ALA A 32 38.13 8.08 23.27
C ALA A 32 38.34 9.59 23.18
N ARG A 33 39.60 10.02 23.09
CA ARG A 33 39.94 11.44 22.97
C ARG A 33 40.07 11.78 21.50
N LEU A 34 39.20 12.66 21.00
CA LEU A 34 39.21 13.12 19.60
C LEU A 34 39.23 14.65 19.58
N PHE A 35 40.16 15.25 18.83
CA PHE A 35 40.31 16.72 18.74
C PHE A 35 40.34 17.44 20.11
N GLY A 36 41.04 16.85 21.09
CA GLY A 36 41.18 17.42 22.43
C GLY A 36 39.96 17.26 23.36
N ARG A 37 38.87 16.63 22.91
CA ARG A 37 37.66 16.35 23.71
C ARG A 37 37.50 14.86 23.99
N ASP A 38 37.01 14.52 25.18
CA ASP A 38 36.72 13.13 25.57
C ASP A 38 35.30 12.75 25.16
N TYR A 39 35.19 11.67 24.38
CA TYR A 39 33.93 11.08 23.94
C TYR A 39 33.72 9.75 24.66
N ARG A 40 32.51 9.50 25.16
CA ARG A 40 32.13 8.19 25.70
C ARG A 40 31.97 7.20 24.55
N VAL A 41 32.54 6.01 24.67
CA VAL A 41 32.47 4.94 23.68
C VAL A 41 31.52 3.84 24.15
N VAL A 42 30.50 3.54 23.34
CA VAL A 42 29.55 2.44 23.59
C VAL A 42 29.62 1.45 22.43
N LEU A 43 30.14 0.25 22.71
CA LEU A 43 30.32 -0.83 21.74
C LEU A 43 29.06 -1.72 21.63
N PRO A 44 28.89 -2.45 20.52
CA PRO A 44 27.80 -3.41 20.39
C PRO A 44 27.91 -4.51 21.44
N SER A 45 26.77 -4.97 21.94
CA SER A 45 26.67 -6.13 22.83
C SER A 45 25.81 -7.19 22.17
N ILE A 46 26.29 -8.44 22.16
CA ILE A 46 25.53 -9.58 21.63
C ILE A 46 24.24 -9.81 22.45
N ARG A 47 24.22 -9.37 23.71
CA ARG A 47 23.04 -9.45 24.58
C ARG A 47 22.01 -8.33 24.35
N ASP A 48 22.21 -7.46 23.36
CA ASP A 48 21.25 -6.42 23.03
C ASP A 48 20.10 -7.05 22.21
N PRO A 49 18.85 -7.08 22.72
CA PRO A 49 17.72 -7.68 22.00
C PRO A 49 17.49 -7.05 20.62
N ARG A 50 17.97 -5.82 20.39
CA ARG A 50 17.89 -5.16 19.07
C ARG A 50 18.75 -5.85 18.03
N LEU A 51 19.88 -6.43 18.42
CA LEU A 51 20.71 -7.24 17.51
C LEU A 51 20.01 -8.56 17.17
N HIS A 52 19.29 -9.18 18.11
CA HIS A 52 18.49 -10.38 17.83
C HIS A 52 17.37 -10.07 16.83
N VAL A 53 16.62 -8.97 17.02
CA VAL A 53 15.61 -8.51 16.04
C VAL A 53 16.24 -8.26 14.68
N ALA A 54 17.36 -7.53 14.64
CA ALA A 54 18.05 -7.24 13.39
C ALA A 54 18.51 -8.51 12.67
N ALA A 55 19.00 -9.52 13.40
CA ALA A 55 19.43 -10.80 12.84
C ALA A 55 18.26 -11.56 12.19
N VAL A 56 17.10 -11.62 12.85
CA VAL A 56 15.89 -12.24 12.27
C VAL A 56 15.46 -11.51 10.99
N LEU A 57 15.35 -10.17 11.03
CA LEU A 57 14.95 -9.38 9.87
C LEU A 57 15.95 -9.49 8.71
N LEU A 58 17.25 -9.48 8.98
CA LEU A 58 18.28 -9.66 7.95
C LEU A 58 18.24 -11.08 7.35
N THR A 59 17.92 -12.10 8.15
CA THR A 59 17.76 -13.47 7.66
C THR A 59 16.54 -13.57 6.73
N LEU A 60 15.42 -12.96 7.12
CA LEU A 60 14.23 -12.85 6.28
C LEU A 60 14.49 -12.04 5.00
N GLN A 61 15.32 -10.99 5.06
CA GLN A 61 15.75 -10.26 3.85
C GLN A 61 16.64 -11.12 2.95
N ALA A 62 17.57 -11.90 3.51
CA ALA A 62 18.40 -12.81 2.73
C ALA A 62 17.55 -13.86 2.00
N LEU A 63 16.55 -14.43 2.68
CA LEU A 63 15.54 -15.29 2.05
C LEU A 63 14.73 -14.51 1.00
N GLY A 64 14.37 -13.27 1.32
CA GLY A 64 13.79 -12.26 0.42
C GLY A 64 14.52 -12.18 -0.92
N GLN A 65 15.83 -12.00 -0.85
CA GLN A 65 16.72 -11.81 -2.00
C GLN A 65 17.03 -13.09 -2.78
N THR A 66 16.82 -14.27 -2.20
CA THR A 66 17.27 -15.55 -2.77
C THR A 66 16.13 -16.45 -3.23
N VAL A 67 15.11 -16.66 -2.39
CA VAL A 67 14.07 -17.67 -2.61
C VAL A 67 12.65 -17.11 -2.58
N LEU A 68 12.43 -15.97 -1.93
CA LEU A 68 11.09 -15.37 -1.78
C LEU A 68 10.77 -14.32 -2.85
N GLY A 69 11.70 -13.98 -3.74
CA GLY A 69 11.42 -13.10 -4.88
C GLY A 69 11.17 -11.63 -4.51
N PHE A 70 11.74 -11.12 -3.41
CA PHE A 70 11.47 -9.74 -2.99
C PHE A 70 11.90 -8.72 -4.06
N ARG A 71 11.01 -7.79 -4.34
CA ARG A 71 11.16 -6.64 -5.25
C ARG A 71 11.90 -5.49 -4.56
N LEU A 72 13.08 -5.80 -4.04
CA LEU A 72 13.91 -4.91 -3.22
C LEU A 72 15.37 -5.16 -3.59
N SER A 73 16.14 -4.10 -3.82
CA SER A 73 17.57 -4.20 -4.11
C SER A 73 18.42 -4.19 -2.84
N ILE A 74 19.60 -4.81 -2.90
CA ILE A 74 20.62 -4.72 -1.85
C ILE A 74 21.09 -3.27 -1.67
N ALA A 75 21.19 -2.49 -2.75
CA ALA A 75 21.54 -1.07 -2.69
C ALA A 75 20.53 -0.25 -1.86
N GLN A 76 19.23 -0.48 -2.01
CA GLN A 76 18.18 0.16 -1.19
C GLN A 76 18.29 -0.25 0.29
N ILE A 77 18.54 -1.53 0.58
CA ILE A 77 18.75 -2.02 1.96
C ILE A 77 19.95 -1.31 2.60
N LEU A 78 21.10 -1.32 1.93
CA LEU A 78 22.31 -0.68 2.41
C LEU A 78 22.13 0.83 2.60
N ALA A 79 21.42 1.50 1.69
CA ALA A 79 21.11 2.92 1.82
C ALA A 79 20.25 3.23 3.05
N CYS A 80 19.24 2.40 3.35
CA CYS A 80 18.46 2.54 4.58
C CYS A 80 19.29 2.33 5.85
N LEU A 81 20.11 1.28 5.88
CA LEU A 81 20.99 1.00 7.01
C LEU A 81 21.99 2.15 7.23
N ALA A 82 22.62 2.63 6.15
CA ALA A 82 23.55 3.75 6.19
C ALA A 82 22.87 5.04 6.65
N ALA A 83 21.70 5.39 6.10
CA ALA A 83 20.95 6.59 6.51
C ALA A 83 20.60 6.55 8.01
N GLY A 84 20.07 5.42 8.49
CA GLY A 84 19.73 5.26 9.91
C GLY A 84 20.97 5.34 10.81
N ALA A 85 22.06 4.66 10.41
CA ALA A 85 23.32 4.68 11.14
C ALA A 85 23.95 6.07 11.21
N LEU A 86 24.02 6.77 10.08
CA LEU A 86 24.61 8.11 9.97
C LEU A 86 23.81 9.15 10.75
N ILE A 87 22.47 9.09 10.72
CA ILE A 87 21.64 10.01 11.50
C ILE A 87 21.80 9.76 13.00
N GLU A 88 21.75 8.49 13.46
CA GLU A 88 21.94 8.18 14.88
C GLU A 88 23.35 8.57 15.35
N PHE A 89 24.36 8.26 14.55
CA PHE A 89 25.75 8.63 14.86
C PHE A 89 25.90 10.15 14.92
N GLY A 90 25.39 10.88 13.92
CA GLY A 90 25.46 12.34 13.86
C GLY A 90 24.77 13.01 15.05
N VAL A 91 23.55 12.57 15.39
CA VAL A 91 22.84 13.07 16.58
C VAL A 91 23.63 12.76 17.86
N SER A 92 24.13 11.53 18.03
CA SER A 92 24.87 11.12 19.23
C SER A 92 26.21 11.83 19.37
N PHE A 93 26.90 12.08 18.25
CA PHE A 93 28.18 12.77 18.23
C PHE A 93 28.02 14.27 18.52
N LEU A 94 27.07 14.93 17.84
CA LEU A 94 26.87 16.38 17.95
C LEU A 94 26.16 16.78 19.25
N LYS A 95 25.10 16.06 19.63
CA LYS A 95 24.26 16.41 20.78
C LYS A 95 24.75 15.75 22.07
N ASP A 96 25.02 14.44 22.01
CA ASP A 96 25.26 13.63 23.21
C ASP A 96 26.77 13.42 23.49
N LYS A 97 27.66 13.96 22.64
CA LYS A 97 29.13 13.82 22.71
C LYS A 97 29.58 12.38 22.98
N THR A 98 28.87 11.44 22.38
CA THR A 98 29.06 10.00 22.58
C THR A 98 29.27 9.33 21.23
N ILE A 99 30.34 8.54 21.13
CA ILE A 99 30.59 7.65 19.99
C ILE A 99 29.93 6.31 20.34
N LEU A 100 28.77 6.05 19.76
CA LEU A 100 28.02 4.82 19.99
C LEU A 100 27.82 4.02 18.71
N TRP A 101 27.75 2.70 18.86
CA TRP A 101 27.27 1.81 17.82
C TRP A 101 25.78 2.11 17.54
N PRO A 102 25.40 2.48 16.30
CA PRO A 102 24.06 2.98 16.00
C PRO A 102 23.03 1.85 15.84
N ALA A 103 22.89 0.99 16.85
CA ALA A 103 22.01 -0.18 16.82
C ALA A 103 20.54 0.19 16.53
N SER A 104 20.06 1.32 17.03
CA SER A 104 18.64 1.69 16.87
C SER A 104 18.37 2.37 15.53
N GLY A 105 19.32 3.13 15.00
CA GLY A 105 19.30 3.68 13.65
C GLY A 105 19.37 2.57 12.62
N LEU A 106 20.29 1.61 12.80
CA LEU A 106 20.37 0.40 11.97
C LEU A 106 19.05 -0.39 12.00
N LEU A 107 18.45 -0.60 13.18
CA LEU A 107 17.17 -1.30 13.28
C LEU A 107 16.03 -0.54 12.57
N THR A 108 16.00 0.79 12.69
CA THR A 108 14.98 1.63 12.00
C THR A 108 15.15 1.57 10.49
N GLY A 109 16.40 1.66 10.01
CA GLY A 109 16.73 1.47 8.60
C GLY A 109 16.36 0.08 8.09
N ASN A 110 16.69 -0.96 8.86
CA ASN A 110 16.41 -2.34 8.52
C ASN A 110 14.91 -2.63 8.44
N SER A 111 14.13 -2.15 9.42
CA SER A 111 12.67 -2.26 9.44
C SER A 111 12.02 -1.51 8.27
N THR A 112 12.55 -0.33 7.92
CA THR A 112 12.05 0.46 6.78
C THR A 112 12.34 -0.26 5.46
N ALA A 113 13.58 -0.72 5.24
CA ALA A 113 13.97 -1.47 4.05
C ALA A 113 13.17 -2.77 3.90
N PHE A 114 12.90 -3.45 5.02
CA PHE A 114 12.11 -4.68 5.00
C PHE A 114 10.72 -4.46 4.42
N ILE A 115 10.03 -3.39 4.81
CA ILE A 115 8.60 -3.17 4.49
C ILE A 115 8.40 -2.33 3.24
N LEU A 116 9.24 -1.32 3.00
CA LEU A 116 9.06 -0.40 1.88
C LEU A 116 9.49 -1.04 0.56
N ARG A 117 8.65 -0.91 -0.46
CA ARG A 117 8.95 -1.22 -1.84
C ARG A 117 8.71 0.02 -2.70
N VAL A 118 9.42 0.08 -3.83
CA VAL A 118 9.22 1.14 -4.83
C VAL A 118 8.83 0.47 -6.15
N PRO A 119 7.67 0.85 -6.71
CA PRO A 119 7.25 0.52 -8.06
C PRO A 119 8.39 0.54 -9.09
N GLY A 120 8.56 -0.55 -9.83
CA GLY A 120 9.57 -0.71 -10.87
C GLY A 120 10.93 -1.30 -10.45
N THR A 121 11.17 -1.55 -9.16
CA THR A 121 12.31 -2.40 -8.75
C THR A 121 11.95 -3.87 -8.94
N LEU A 122 12.68 -4.59 -9.78
CA LEU A 122 12.43 -6.01 -10.04
C LEU A 122 13.34 -6.91 -9.21
N HIS A 123 12.87 -8.12 -8.93
CA HIS A 123 13.71 -9.14 -8.30
C HIS A 123 14.94 -9.45 -9.17
N GLY A 124 16.08 -9.69 -8.53
CA GLY A 124 17.37 -9.89 -9.22
C GLY A 124 18.12 -8.59 -9.57
N GLN A 125 17.47 -7.43 -9.52
CA GLN A 125 18.14 -6.13 -9.69
C GLN A 125 18.84 -5.66 -8.40
N TRP A 126 19.77 -6.47 -7.89
CA TRP A 126 20.34 -6.29 -6.55
C TRP A 126 21.07 -4.95 -6.34
N TRP A 127 21.56 -4.31 -7.39
CA TRP A 127 22.29 -3.04 -7.31
C TRP A 127 21.52 -1.85 -7.91
N SER A 128 20.22 -1.99 -8.15
CA SER A 128 19.39 -0.89 -8.63
C SER A 128 19.36 0.27 -7.63
N THR A 129 19.55 1.48 -8.13
CA THR A 129 19.45 2.71 -7.32
C THR A 129 18.09 3.38 -7.41
N HIS A 130 17.14 2.74 -8.10
CA HIS A 130 15.80 3.26 -8.31
C HIS A 130 15.10 3.58 -6.98
N GLY A 131 14.55 4.78 -6.85
CA GLY A 131 13.81 5.17 -5.65
C GLY A 131 14.60 5.23 -4.34
N ILE A 132 15.95 5.12 -4.33
CA ILE A 132 16.76 5.20 -3.09
C ILE A 132 16.46 6.45 -2.28
N TRP A 133 16.18 7.58 -2.94
CA TRP A 133 15.84 8.83 -2.26
C TRP A 133 14.55 8.70 -1.41
N ILE A 134 13.58 7.87 -1.83
CA ILE A 134 12.37 7.57 -1.05
C ILE A 134 12.78 6.79 0.19
N PHE A 135 13.54 5.71 0.04
CA PHE A 135 14.05 4.89 1.16
C PHE A 135 14.82 5.73 2.19
N VAL A 136 15.75 6.57 1.74
CA VAL A 136 16.51 7.49 2.62
C VAL A 136 15.58 8.50 3.27
N GLY A 137 14.63 9.07 2.52
CA GLY A 137 13.63 10.02 3.03
C GLY A 137 12.75 9.43 4.14
N VAL A 138 12.26 8.20 3.96
CA VAL A 138 11.46 7.50 4.98
C VAL A 138 12.28 7.21 6.23
N VAL A 139 13.52 6.73 6.08
CA VAL A 139 14.41 6.53 7.24
C VAL A 139 14.70 7.84 7.96
N ALA A 140 14.99 8.91 7.21
CA ALA A 140 15.23 10.23 7.78
C ALA A 140 14.02 10.76 8.55
N LEU A 141 12.81 10.61 7.99
CA LEU A 141 11.56 10.96 8.66
C LEU A 141 11.36 10.14 9.94
N GLY A 142 11.59 8.83 9.89
CA GLY A 142 11.49 7.96 11.07
C GLY A 142 12.46 8.36 12.18
N MET A 143 13.70 8.66 11.81
CA MET A 143 14.70 9.15 12.75
C MET A 143 14.35 10.55 13.28
N ALA A 144 13.80 11.43 12.46
CA ALA A 144 13.32 12.74 12.89
C ALA A 144 12.20 12.60 13.94
N THR A 145 11.20 11.74 13.71
CA THR A 145 10.14 11.50 14.71
C THR A 145 10.71 10.94 16.02
N LYS A 146 11.69 10.02 15.96
CA LYS A 146 12.37 9.44 17.13
C LYS A 146 13.06 10.50 18.00
N TYR A 147 13.74 11.46 17.39
CA TYR A 147 14.55 12.45 18.11
C TYR A 147 13.79 13.73 18.46
N LEU A 148 12.82 14.14 17.63
CA LEU A 148 12.07 15.39 17.79
C LEU A 148 10.77 15.19 18.58
N ILE A 149 10.04 14.09 18.37
CA ILE A 149 8.73 13.86 18.98
C ILE A 149 8.87 12.92 20.17
N ARG A 150 9.15 13.50 21.34
CA ARG A 150 9.45 12.74 22.57
C ARG A 150 8.62 13.22 23.76
N TRP A 151 8.25 12.27 24.62
CA TRP A 151 7.61 12.52 25.90
C TRP A 151 8.37 11.82 27.02
N ARG A 152 8.75 12.56 28.07
CA ARG A 152 9.54 12.06 29.22
C ARG A 152 10.77 11.24 28.79
N GLY A 153 11.49 11.72 27.77
CA GLY A 153 12.70 11.06 27.27
C GLY A 153 12.47 9.78 26.45
N ARG A 154 11.23 9.41 26.12
CA ARG A 154 10.90 8.30 25.19
C ARG A 154 10.25 8.86 23.93
N HIS A 155 10.47 8.23 22.77
CA HIS A 155 9.73 8.59 21.56
C HIS A 155 8.26 8.14 21.69
N ILE A 156 7.37 8.85 21.00
CA ILE A 156 5.94 8.56 21.08
C ILE A 156 5.57 7.42 20.13
N PHE A 157 6.00 7.53 18.88
CA PHE A 157 5.65 6.59 17.82
C PHE A 157 6.79 5.61 17.54
N ASN A 158 6.44 4.42 17.06
CA ASN A 158 7.44 3.54 16.44
C ASN A 158 7.99 4.29 15.20
N PRO A 159 9.31 4.56 15.15
CA PRO A 159 9.89 5.48 14.18
C PRO A 159 9.79 5.00 12.74
N SER A 160 10.03 3.71 12.47
CA SER A 160 9.86 3.18 11.10
C SER A 160 8.39 3.15 10.72
N ASN A 161 7.50 2.71 11.63
CA ASN A 161 6.07 2.61 11.37
C ASN A 161 5.43 3.96 10.99
N VAL A 162 5.67 5.01 11.77
CA VAL A 162 5.08 6.34 11.49
C VAL A 162 5.59 6.92 10.17
N ALA A 163 6.87 6.72 9.86
CA ALA A 163 7.44 7.21 8.61
C ALA A 163 6.90 6.46 7.39
N LEU A 164 6.73 5.13 7.49
CA LEU A 164 6.11 4.31 6.45
C LEU A 164 4.67 4.74 6.18
N VAL A 165 3.85 4.94 7.23
CA VAL A 165 2.46 5.40 7.08
C VAL A 165 2.41 6.76 6.38
N ILE A 166 3.25 7.72 6.79
CA ILE A 166 3.31 9.03 6.14
C ILE A 166 3.71 8.88 4.66
N ALA A 167 4.71 8.04 4.37
CA ALA A 167 5.17 7.82 3.00
C ALA A 167 4.08 7.20 2.12
N PHE A 168 3.40 6.16 2.59
CA PHE A 168 2.33 5.50 1.84
C PHE A 168 1.15 6.44 1.59
N VAL A 169 0.72 7.21 2.59
CA VAL A 169 -0.38 8.15 2.43
C VAL A 169 0.00 9.31 1.49
N ALA A 170 1.22 9.86 1.62
CA ALA A 170 1.64 11.04 0.87
C ALA A 170 2.07 10.73 -0.57
N LEU A 171 2.70 9.58 -0.81
CA LEU A 171 3.26 9.20 -2.11
C LEU A 171 2.34 8.25 -2.89
N GLY A 172 1.48 7.51 -2.20
CA GLY A 172 0.50 6.61 -2.81
C GLY A 172 1.11 5.36 -3.49
N PRO A 173 0.24 4.51 -4.08
CA PRO A 173 0.63 3.25 -4.71
C PRO A 173 1.47 3.42 -5.99
N THR A 174 1.49 4.62 -6.58
CA THR A 174 2.27 4.90 -7.80
C THR A 174 3.77 5.07 -7.54
N ARG A 175 4.14 5.40 -6.30
CA ARG A 175 5.54 5.70 -5.91
C ARG A 175 6.05 4.82 -4.78
N THR A 176 5.16 4.24 -3.99
CA THR A 176 5.51 3.38 -2.86
C THR A 176 4.56 2.22 -2.77
N GLU A 177 5.05 1.09 -2.29
CA GLU A 177 4.21 -0.07 -1.96
C GLU A 177 4.69 -0.63 -0.61
N PRO A 178 3.79 -0.95 0.31
CA PRO A 178 4.10 -1.89 1.38
C PRO A 178 4.52 -3.24 0.78
N LEU A 179 5.33 -4.03 1.49
CA LEU A 179 5.63 -5.41 1.09
C LEU A 179 4.33 -6.21 0.87
N ASP A 180 4.29 -7.20 -0.01
CA ASP A 180 3.07 -8.00 -0.22
C ASP A 180 2.69 -8.79 1.05
N LEU A 181 1.40 -8.88 1.36
CA LEU A 181 0.82 -9.66 2.47
C LEU A 181 1.23 -11.13 2.40
N TRP A 182 1.42 -11.67 1.20
CA TRP A 182 1.88 -13.04 0.98
C TRP A 182 3.05 -13.05 0.01
N TRP A 183 4.04 -13.91 0.23
CA TRP A 183 5.33 -13.80 -0.48
C TRP A 183 5.51 -14.84 -1.57
N ILE A 184 5.27 -16.11 -1.25
CA ILE A 184 5.35 -17.24 -2.20
C ILE A 184 4.28 -18.29 -1.86
N PRO A 185 3.91 -19.18 -2.80
CA PRO A 185 3.05 -20.32 -2.51
C PRO A 185 3.56 -21.17 -1.36
N MET A 186 2.66 -21.88 -0.68
CA MET A 186 3.04 -22.76 0.42
C MET A 186 3.96 -23.88 -0.07
N GLY A 187 5.17 -23.94 0.51
CA GLY A 187 6.22 -24.89 0.18
C GLY A 187 7.33 -24.85 1.22
N MET A 188 8.40 -25.62 1.01
CA MET A 188 9.50 -25.77 1.98
C MET A 188 10.09 -24.41 2.42
N TRP A 189 10.35 -23.51 1.47
CA TRP A 189 10.93 -22.19 1.77
C TRP A 189 9.97 -21.29 2.56
N MET A 190 8.66 -21.39 2.33
CA MET A 190 7.66 -20.65 3.10
C MET A 190 7.55 -21.21 4.53
N ILE A 191 7.65 -22.52 4.71
CA ILE A 191 7.67 -23.17 6.04
C ILE A 191 8.90 -22.74 6.83
N VAL A 192 10.08 -22.77 6.23
CA VAL A 192 11.34 -22.30 6.85
C VAL A 192 11.21 -20.82 7.24
N THR A 193 10.62 -20.02 6.37
CA THR A 193 10.35 -18.61 6.62
C THR A 193 9.44 -18.40 7.83
N TYR A 194 8.32 -19.12 7.93
CA TYR A 194 7.45 -19.09 9.11
C TYR A 194 8.16 -19.54 10.38
N ALA A 195 8.99 -20.60 10.30
CA ALA A 195 9.74 -21.09 11.46
C ALA A 195 10.69 -20.02 12.01
N ILE A 196 11.41 -19.31 11.13
CA ILE A 196 12.30 -18.20 11.51
C ILE A 196 11.50 -17.02 12.06
N LEU A 197 10.40 -16.65 11.38
CA LEU A 197 9.56 -15.52 11.72
C LEU A 197 8.90 -15.70 13.09
N ILE A 198 8.17 -16.81 13.26
CA ILE A 198 7.42 -17.12 14.49
C ILE A 198 8.38 -17.47 15.61
N GLY A 199 9.39 -18.32 15.34
CA GLY A 199 10.38 -18.72 16.34
C GLY A 199 11.18 -17.52 16.86
N GLY A 200 11.74 -16.72 15.95
CA GLY A 200 12.50 -15.52 16.29
C GLY A 200 11.64 -14.49 17.04
N GLY A 201 10.44 -14.22 16.53
CA GLY A 201 9.52 -13.26 17.15
C GLY A 201 9.06 -13.69 18.54
N LEU A 202 8.74 -14.98 18.73
CA LEU A 202 8.29 -15.51 20.01
C LEU A 202 9.40 -15.47 21.06
N LEU A 203 10.63 -15.85 20.70
CA LEU A 203 11.78 -15.78 21.60
C LEU A 203 12.03 -14.35 22.08
N ILE A 204 11.97 -13.37 21.17
CA ILE A 204 12.16 -11.95 21.51
C ILE A 204 10.98 -11.44 22.36
N ALA A 205 9.74 -11.81 22.03
CA ALA A 205 8.56 -11.41 22.80
C ALA A 205 8.58 -11.98 24.22
N LEU A 206 9.10 -13.20 24.41
CA LEU A 206 9.34 -13.81 25.72
C LEU A 206 10.44 -13.08 26.50
N GLU A 207 11.59 -12.82 25.87
CA GLU A 207 12.73 -12.12 26.48
C GLU A 207 12.32 -10.73 26.99
N LEU A 208 11.52 -10.00 26.20
CA LEU A 208 11.05 -8.65 26.52
C LEU A 208 9.76 -8.62 27.38
N ARG A 209 9.19 -9.78 27.72
CA ARG A 209 7.91 -9.93 28.44
C ARG A 209 6.77 -9.15 27.77
N LEU A 210 6.70 -9.24 26.44
CA LEU A 210 5.70 -8.60 25.58
C LEU A 210 4.69 -9.60 24.99
N LEU A 211 4.80 -10.88 25.34
CA LEU A 211 3.94 -11.94 24.82
C LEU A 211 2.44 -11.65 24.96
N GLY A 212 2.01 -11.11 26.10
CA GLY A 212 0.59 -10.77 26.31
C GLY A 212 0.06 -9.73 25.31
N LEU A 213 0.89 -8.76 24.91
CA LEU A 213 0.53 -7.79 23.87
C LEU A 213 0.40 -8.44 22.50
N VAL A 214 1.34 -9.32 22.14
CA VAL A 214 1.32 -10.05 20.86
C VAL A 214 0.07 -10.91 20.77
N ILE A 215 -0.23 -11.71 21.81
CA ILE A 215 -1.42 -12.57 21.86
C ILE A 215 -2.68 -11.71 21.84
N GLY A 216 -2.73 -10.61 22.60
CA GLY A 216 -3.86 -9.69 22.61
C GLY A 216 -4.16 -9.10 21.23
N PHE A 217 -3.11 -8.69 20.50
CA PHE A 217 -3.25 -8.25 19.11
C PHE A 217 -3.72 -9.38 18.20
N MET A 218 -3.05 -10.53 18.16
CA MET A 218 -3.39 -11.62 17.22
C MET A 218 -4.80 -12.18 17.46
N ALA A 219 -5.17 -12.45 18.72
CA ALA A 219 -6.48 -12.95 19.06
C ALA A 219 -7.57 -11.90 18.80
N GLY A 220 -7.32 -10.65 19.20
CA GLY A 220 -8.23 -9.54 18.93
C GLY A 220 -8.44 -9.34 17.42
N PHE A 221 -7.36 -9.33 16.64
CA PHE A 221 -7.40 -9.14 15.20
C PHE A 221 -8.18 -10.26 14.52
N ALA A 222 -7.90 -11.52 14.85
CA ALA A 222 -8.63 -12.65 14.29
C ALA A 222 -10.14 -12.61 14.59
N VAL A 223 -10.52 -12.26 15.82
CA VAL A 223 -11.94 -12.13 16.21
C VAL A 223 -12.59 -10.92 15.54
N PHE A 224 -11.95 -9.75 15.55
CA PHE A 224 -12.54 -8.53 14.99
C PHE A 224 -12.68 -8.60 13.48
N VAL A 225 -11.71 -9.17 12.74
CA VAL A 225 -11.86 -9.38 11.29
C VAL A 225 -12.99 -10.37 11.02
N ALA A 226 -13.12 -11.46 11.80
CA ALA A 226 -14.23 -12.39 11.65
C ALA A 226 -15.58 -11.70 11.85
N VAL A 227 -15.71 -10.88 12.91
CA VAL A 227 -16.92 -10.10 13.20
C VAL A 227 -17.22 -9.07 12.11
N ALA A 228 -16.20 -8.43 11.55
CA ALA A 228 -16.37 -7.45 10.48
C ALA A 228 -16.83 -8.09 9.17
N LEU A 229 -16.23 -9.23 8.78
CA LEU A 229 -16.45 -9.87 7.48
C LEU A 229 -17.59 -10.89 7.44
N ALA A 230 -17.95 -11.50 8.57
CA ALA A 230 -19.05 -12.48 8.62
C ALA A 230 -20.40 -11.94 8.09
N PRO A 231 -20.83 -10.70 8.41
CA PRO A 231 -22.07 -10.13 7.87
C PRO A 231 -21.94 -9.51 6.47
N VAL A 232 -20.71 -9.33 5.96
CA VAL A 232 -20.43 -8.69 4.66
C VAL A 232 -19.56 -9.63 3.82
N PRO A 233 -20.10 -10.76 3.31
CA PRO A 233 -19.31 -11.74 2.55
C PRO A 233 -18.73 -11.16 1.25
N ASP A 234 -19.37 -10.10 0.74
CA ASP A 234 -19.02 -9.37 -0.49
C ASP A 234 -17.86 -8.39 -0.31
N HIS A 235 -17.37 -8.20 0.92
CA HIS A 235 -16.17 -7.42 1.15
C HIS A 235 -14.96 -8.20 0.61
N CYS A 236 -14.37 -7.67 -0.47
CA CYS A 236 -13.28 -8.29 -1.21
C CYS A 236 -12.03 -7.41 -1.21
N MET A 237 -10.86 -8.05 -1.18
CA MET A 237 -9.57 -7.41 -1.39
C MET A 237 -8.86 -7.97 -2.61
N VAL A 238 -8.22 -7.07 -3.33
CA VAL A 238 -7.40 -7.33 -4.51
C VAL A 238 -5.93 -7.20 -4.14
N ALA A 239 -5.12 -8.18 -4.55
CA ALA A 239 -3.69 -8.27 -4.24
C ALA A 239 -2.86 -8.70 -5.45
N SER A 240 -1.58 -8.30 -5.52
CA SER A 240 -0.72 -8.56 -6.68
C SER A 240 -0.44 -10.05 -6.93
N TRP A 241 -0.42 -10.82 -5.84
CA TRP A 241 -0.02 -12.22 -5.78
C TRP A 241 -1.22 -13.19 -5.80
N HIS A 242 -2.45 -12.67 -5.91
CA HIS A 242 -3.66 -13.49 -5.94
C HIS A 242 -4.57 -13.07 -7.09
N VAL A 243 -4.80 -13.99 -8.03
CA VAL A 243 -5.55 -13.77 -9.28
C VAL A 243 -6.93 -13.15 -9.03
N THR A 244 -7.74 -13.85 -8.25
CA THR A 244 -9.13 -13.45 -7.99
C THR A 244 -9.24 -12.55 -6.76
N PRO A 245 -10.27 -11.68 -6.68
CA PRO A 245 -10.58 -11.00 -5.43
C PRO A 245 -10.80 -12.00 -4.29
N MET A 246 -10.21 -11.73 -3.13
CA MET A 246 -10.35 -12.56 -1.94
C MET A 246 -11.42 -11.95 -1.05
N CYS A 247 -12.51 -12.68 -0.83
CA CYS A 247 -13.68 -12.15 -0.12
C CYS A 247 -13.99 -12.94 1.16
N GLY A 248 -14.73 -12.32 2.07
CA GLY A 248 -15.29 -12.95 3.27
C GLY A 248 -14.32 -13.88 4.01
N ARG A 249 -14.62 -15.19 4.05
CA ARG A 249 -13.82 -16.19 4.78
C ARG A 249 -12.41 -16.38 4.21
N ALA A 250 -12.24 -16.33 2.90
CA ALA A 250 -10.92 -16.48 2.27
C ALA A 250 -10.02 -15.30 2.66
N LEU A 251 -10.57 -14.08 2.61
CA LEU A 251 -9.89 -12.88 3.07
C LEU A 251 -9.51 -12.96 4.55
N TRP A 252 -10.44 -13.40 5.40
CA TRP A 252 -10.16 -13.60 6.82
C TRP A 252 -8.95 -14.53 7.03
N GLN A 253 -8.94 -15.70 6.38
CA GLN A 253 -7.84 -16.67 6.49
C GLN A 253 -6.51 -16.06 6.08
N ILE A 254 -6.50 -15.32 4.99
CA ILE A 254 -5.30 -14.67 4.45
C ILE A 254 -4.77 -13.61 5.39
N LEU A 255 -5.64 -12.74 5.92
CA LEU A 255 -5.22 -11.70 6.86
C LEU A 255 -4.65 -12.28 8.15
N ILE A 256 -5.28 -13.30 8.75
CA ILE A 256 -4.81 -13.84 10.04
C ILE A 256 -3.56 -14.72 9.92
N THR A 257 -3.33 -15.32 8.76
CA THR A 257 -2.17 -16.20 8.51
C THR A 257 -1.03 -15.50 7.78
N SER A 258 -1.23 -14.27 7.32
CA SER A 258 -0.25 -13.53 6.53
C SER A 258 1.09 -13.35 7.27
N PRO A 259 2.24 -13.63 6.63
CA PRO A 259 3.56 -13.36 7.19
C PRO A 259 3.74 -11.89 7.57
N GLU A 260 3.11 -10.96 6.85
CA GLU A 260 3.22 -9.53 7.12
C GLU A 260 2.48 -9.11 8.38
N ILE A 261 1.30 -9.69 8.63
CA ILE A 261 0.57 -9.45 9.88
C ILE A 261 1.34 -10.03 11.06
N LEU A 262 2.01 -11.17 10.87
CA LEU A 262 2.93 -11.71 11.87
C LEU A 262 4.14 -10.81 12.10
N ILE A 263 4.73 -10.22 11.05
CA ILE A 263 5.82 -9.24 11.22
C ILE A 263 5.35 -8.04 12.02
N PHE A 264 4.19 -7.50 11.66
CA PHE A 264 3.60 -6.38 12.39
C PHE A 264 3.40 -6.76 13.87
N ALA A 265 2.77 -7.90 14.14
CA ALA A 265 2.47 -8.39 15.48
C ALA A 265 3.72 -8.69 16.33
N LEU A 266 4.80 -9.22 15.73
CA LEU A 266 5.98 -9.71 16.44
C LEU A 266 7.11 -8.67 16.53
N PHE A 267 7.22 -7.76 15.55
CA PHE A 267 8.37 -6.87 15.43
C PHE A 267 8.03 -5.37 15.37
N MET A 268 6.78 -4.99 15.08
CA MET A 268 6.38 -3.56 15.06
C MET A 268 5.55 -3.15 16.26
N VAL A 269 4.49 -3.88 16.58
CA VAL A 269 3.65 -3.61 17.76
C VAL A 269 4.45 -3.74 19.07
N PRO A 270 5.32 -4.77 19.26
CA PRO A 270 6.05 -4.97 20.51
C PRO A 270 7.32 -4.10 20.63
N ASP A 271 7.21 -2.78 20.45
CA ASP A 271 8.32 -1.86 20.75
C ASP A 271 8.25 -1.40 22.22
N PRO A 272 9.21 -1.80 23.08
CA PRO A 272 9.17 -1.52 24.52
C PRO A 272 9.20 -0.02 24.85
N ARG A 273 9.61 0.84 23.90
CA ARG A 273 9.61 2.29 24.09
C ARG A 273 8.27 2.92 23.75
N THR A 274 7.42 2.24 22.97
CA THR A 274 6.16 2.80 22.47
C THR A 274 4.91 2.29 23.18
N VAL A 275 5.01 1.15 23.84
CA VAL A 275 3.90 0.45 24.53
C VAL A 275 3.81 0.82 26.02
N PRO A 276 2.66 0.56 26.68
CA PRO A 276 2.52 0.72 28.13
C PRO A 276 3.47 -0.16 28.95
N ASP A 277 3.82 0.28 30.17
CA ASP A 277 4.71 -0.47 31.06
C ASP A 277 4.01 -1.66 31.73
N GLY A 278 2.71 -1.57 32.03
CA GLY A 278 1.93 -2.61 32.73
C GLY A 278 1.54 -3.81 31.87
N GLN A 279 1.55 -5.03 32.45
CA GLN A 279 1.26 -6.28 31.72
C GLN A 279 -0.17 -6.36 31.20
N VAL A 280 -1.15 -5.91 31.99
CA VAL A 280 -2.55 -5.86 31.56
C VAL A 280 -2.75 -4.75 30.53
N ALA A 281 -2.18 -3.56 30.75
CA ALA A 281 -2.23 -2.47 29.78
C ALA A 281 -1.62 -2.86 28.42
N ARG A 282 -0.59 -3.71 28.41
CA ARG A 282 0.01 -4.27 27.18
C ARG A 282 -0.97 -5.15 26.39
N VAL A 283 -1.69 -6.05 27.06
CA VAL A 283 -2.72 -6.89 26.41
C VAL A 283 -3.83 -6.01 25.84
N ILE A 284 -4.36 -5.08 26.64
CA ILE A 284 -5.42 -4.16 26.22
C ILE A 284 -4.95 -3.29 25.06
N PHE A 285 -3.71 -2.80 25.09
CA PHE A 285 -3.12 -2.03 24.00
C PHE A 285 -3.08 -2.85 22.71
N GLY A 286 -2.65 -4.12 22.76
CA GLY A 286 -2.68 -5.02 21.59
C GLY A 286 -4.09 -5.19 21.01
N ILE A 287 -5.09 -5.42 21.87
CA ILE A 287 -6.50 -5.53 21.45
C ILE A 287 -7.00 -4.23 20.82
N LEU A 288 -6.63 -3.07 21.37
CA LEU A 288 -7.02 -1.77 20.80
C LEU A 288 -6.36 -1.50 19.45
N VAL A 289 -5.08 -1.87 19.27
CA VAL A 289 -4.41 -1.80 17.96
C VAL A 289 -5.16 -2.68 16.96
N ALA A 290 -5.53 -3.91 17.35
CA ALA A 290 -6.31 -4.80 16.49
C ALA A 290 -7.68 -4.20 16.12
N LEU A 291 -8.41 -3.64 17.08
CA LEU A 291 -9.70 -3.00 16.82
C LEU A 291 -9.56 -1.83 15.83
N LEU A 292 -8.57 -0.96 16.03
CA LEU A 292 -8.28 0.15 15.13
C LEU A 292 -7.84 -0.34 13.74
N ALA A 293 -7.07 -1.42 13.66
CA ALA A 293 -6.66 -2.02 12.40
C ALA A 293 -7.87 -2.47 11.59
N VAL A 294 -8.82 -3.18 12.22
CA VAL A 294 -10.03 -3.66 11.54
C VAL A 294 -10.96 -2.51 11.15
N LEU A 295 -11.12 -1.49 12.00
CA LEU A 295 -11.90 -0.29 11.65
C LEU A 295 -11.34 0.44 10.44
N LEU A 296 -10.01 0.54 10.32
CA LEU A 296 -9.35 1.26 9.23
C LEU A 296 -9.25 0.42 7.94
N LEU A 297 -9.11 -0.89 8.03
CA LEU A 297 -9.05 -1.76 6.84
C LEU A 297 -10.44 -2.10 6.28
N GLY A 298 -11.49 -2.03 7.10
CA GLY A 298 -12.87 -2.26 6.68
C GLY A 298 -13.26 -1.56 5.37
N PRO A 299 -12.99 -0.25 5.18
CA PRO A 299 -13.34 0.46 3.95
C PRO A 299 -12.38 0.22 2.77
N THR A 300 -11.38 -0.66 2.89
CA THR A 300 -10.31 -0.81 1.88
C THR A 300 -10.49 -2.06 1.02
N THR A 301 -10.27 -1.94 -0.28
CA THR A 301 -10.39 -3.04 -1.28
C THR A 301 -9.07 -3.38 -1.95
N LEU A 302 -8.00 -2.61 -1.70
CA LEU A 302 -6.67 -2.82 -2.24
C LEU A 302 -5.70 -3.18 -1.12
N GLU A 303 -4.83 -4.15 -1.39
CA GLU A 303 -3.75 -4.56 -0.49
C GLU A 303 -2.92 -3.38 0.04
N PHE A 304 -2.60 -2.41 -0.83
CA PHE A 304 -1.89 -1.19 -0.46
C PHE A 304 -2.56 -0.46 0.72
N TRP A 305 -3.87 -0.21 0.62
CA TRP A 305 -4.63 0.51 1.63
C TRP A 305 -4.90 -0.35 2.86
N THR A 306 -5.14 -1.65 2.69
CA THR A 306 -5.24 -2.61 3.80
C THR A 306 -3.97 -2.56 4.67
N LYS A 307 -2.79 -2.66 4.04
CA LYS A 307 -1.52 -2.61 4.78
C LYS A 307 -1.26 -1.24 5.40
N THR A 308 -1.56 -0.16 4.68
CA THR A 308 -1.43 1.21 5.20
C THR A 308 -2.33 1.43 6.42
N ALA A 309 -3.58 0.94 6.38
CA ALA A 309 -4.54 1.00 7.48
C ALA A 309 -4.05 0.25 8.73
N ILE A 310 -3.49 -0.95 8.55
CA ILE A 310 -2.96 -1.75 9.65
C ILE A 310 -1.76 -1.04 10.29
N LEU A 311 -0.84 -0.48 9.51
CA LEU A 311 0.29 0.29 10.05
C LEU A 311 -0.17 1.59 10.74
N ALA A 312 -1.15 2.28 10.16
CA ALA A 312 -1.75 3.50 10.71
C ALA A 312 -2.44 3.24 12.06
N SER A 313 -3.04 2.06 12.25
CA SER A 313 -3.66 1.67 13.52
C SER A 313 -2.68 1.76 14.70
N LEU A 314 -1.43 1.35 14.50
CA LEU A 314 -0.39 1.42 15.52
C LEU A 314 0.05 2.87 15.77
N VAL A 315 0.10 3.71 14.73
CA VAL A 315 0.40 5.16 14.89
C VAL A 315 -0.66 5.81 15.78
N ILE A 316 -1.93 5.57 15.49
CA ILE A 316 -3.06 6.11 16.26
C ILE A 316 -3.02 5.58 17.69
N ALA A 317 -2.84 4.27 17.88
CA ALA A 317 -2.75 3.66 19.21
C ALA A 317 -1.59 4.23 20.02
N CYS A 318 -0.41 4.42 19.41
CA CYS A 318 0.74 5.06 20.06
C CYS A 318 0.44 6.50 20.48
N GLY A 319 -0.31 7.27 19.69
CA GLY A 319 -0.77 8.60 20.05
C GLY A 319 -1.76 8.59 21.22
N LEU A 320 -2.70 7.65 21.22
CA LEU A 320 -3.75 7.51 22.25
C LEU A 320 -3.27 6.82 23.52
N ARG A 321 -2.06 6.22 23.53
CA ARG A 321 -1.54 5.44 24.67
C ARG A 321 -1.57 6.19 26.00
N PHE A 322 -1.37 7.51 25.99
CA PHE A 322 -1.32 8.30 27.21
C PHE A 322 -2.70 8.41 27.87
N ALA A 323 -3.75 8.56 27.05
CA ALA A 323 -5.13 8.51 27.52
C ALA A 323 -5.46 7.11 28.05
N LEU A 324 -5.03 6.06 27.34
CA LEU A 324 -5.20 4.66 27.78
C LEU A 324 -4.55 4.41 29.14
N VAL A 325 -3.27 4.78 29.33
CA VAL A 325 -2.56 4.58 30.60
C VAL A 325 -3.24 5.37 31.73
N ARG A 326 -3.69 6.61 31.48
CA ARG A 326 -4.43 7.40 32.47
C ARG A 326 -5.77 6.76 32.83
N PHE A 327 -6.45 6.16 31.86
CA PHE A 327 -7.71 5.44 32.07
C PHE A 327 -7.50 4.15 32.87
N LEU A 328 -6.44 3.40 32.57
CA LEU A 328 -6.10 2.10 33.18
C LEU A 328 -5.40 2.22 34.54
N ALA A 329 -4.75 3.34 34.84
CA ALA A 329 -4.01 3.54 36.10
C ALA A 329 -4.76 3.12 37.39
N PRO A 330 -6.07 3.39 37.57
CA PRO A 330 -6.81 2.95 38.75
C PRO A 330 -7.01 1.43 38.83
N PHE A 331 -7.07 0.75 37.68
CA PHE A 331 -7.24 -0.71 37.60
C PHE A 331 -5.94 -1.43 37.96
N GLU A 332 -4.78 -0.89 37.56
CA GLU A 332 -3.47 -1.47 37.87
C GLU A 332 -3.08 -1.24 39.34
N SER A 333 -3.42 -0.10 39.94
CA SER A 333 -3.23 0.15 41.38
C SER A 333 -4.11 -0.75 42.27
N ALA A 334 -5.19 -1.31 41.74
CA ALA A 334 -6.16 -2.11 42.48
C ALA A 334 -5.82 -3.61 42.56
N TYR A 335 -4.75 -4.07 41.90
CA TYR A 335 -4.13 -5.36 42.27
C TYR A 335 -3.42 -5.27 43.64
N ALA A 336 -3.21 -4.05 44.17
CA ALA A 336 -2.57 -3.77 45.46
C ALA A 336 -3.52 -3.21 46.54
N ALA A 337 -4.73 -2.71 46.22
CA ALA A 337 -5.65 -2.17 47.23
C ALA A 337 -7.14 -2.34 46.88
N ARG A 338 -7.90 -2.85 47.85
CA ARG A 338 -9.32 -3.23 47.79
C ARG A 338 -10.21 -2.00 48.05
N GLY A 339 -10.55 -1.22 47.02
CA GLY A 339 -11.46 -0.06 47.13
C GLY A 339 -12.41 0.10 45.93
N THR A 340 -13.72 0.12 46.18
CA THR A 340 -14.79 -0.16 45.20
C THR A 340 -15.58 1.05 44.65
N GLY A 341 -15.37 2.27 45.15
CA GLY A 341 -16.30 3.40 44.89
C GLY A 341 -16.26 4.05 43.50
N ARG A 342 -15.09 4.25 42.87
CA ARG A 342 -14.96 4.87 41.53
C ARG A 342 -14.99 3.86 40.37
N ARG A 343 -15.19 2.58 40.70
CA ARG A 343 -15.06 1.40 39.82
C ARG A 343 -16.30 1.16 38.97
N ALA A 344 -17.48 1.54 39.47
CA ALA A 344 -18.77 1.15 38.90
C ALA A 344 -19.08 1.80 37.55
N TRP A 345 -18.56 2.99 37.24
CA TRP A 345 -18.91 3.69 36.00
C TRP A 345 -17.92 3.49 34.85
N ARG A 346 -16.63 3.22 35.13
CA ARG A 346 -15.60 3.09 34.08
C ARG A 346 -15.65 1.75 33.34
N VAL A 347 -16.00 0.67 34.03
CA VAL A 347 -16.17 -0.66 33.42
C VAL A 347 -17.33 -0.71 32.43
N PRO A 348 -18.56 -0.25 32.78
CA PRO A 348 -19.65 -0.21 31.80
C PRO A 348 -19.37 0.79 30.68
N VAL A 349 -18.71 1.93 30.93
CA VAL A 349 -18.31 2.84 29.85
C VAL A 349 -17.31 2.19 28.89
N ALA A 350 -16.29 1.49 29.39
CA ALA A 350 -15.36 0.76 28.53
C ALA A 350 -16.05 -0.37 27.75
N LEU A 351 -16.98 -1.08 28.38
CA LEU A 351 -17.76 -2.14 27.75
C LEU A 351 -18.69 -1.57 26.67
N VAL A 352 -19.39 -0.47 26.94
CA VAL A 352 -20.27 0.22 25.98
C VAL A 352 -19.47 0.77 24.81
N VAL A 353 -18.30 1.39 25.05
CA VAL A 353 -17.42 1.86 23.97
C VAL A 353 -16.89 0.69 23.14
N ALA A 354 -16.47 -0.41 23.79
CA ALA A 354 -16.00 -1.60 23.08
C ALA A 354 -17.12 -2.26 22.26
N LEU A 355 -18.34 -2.37 22.79
CA LEU A 355 -19.51 -2.91 22.09
C LEU A 355 -19.95 -1.98 20.96
N ALA A 356 -19.94 -0.66 21.16
CA ALA A 356 -20.25 0.31 20.12
C ALA A 356 -19.23 0.24 18.99
N LEU A 357 -17.92 0.22 19.31
CA LEU A 357 -16.88 0.09 18.29
C LEU A 357 -16.93 -1.27 17.59
N ALA A 358 -17.24 -2.36 18.30
CA ALA A 358 -17.44 -3.67 17.71
C ALA A 358 -18.66 -3.71 16.77
N GLY A 359 -19.76 -3.02 17.13
CA GLY A 359 -20.94 -2.88 16.29
C GLY A 359 -20.73 -2.02 15.03
N VAL A 360 -19.70 -1.16 15.03
CA VAL A 360 -19.29 -0.37 13.86
C VAL A 360 -18.41 -1.17 12.90
N LEU A 361 -17.81 -2.29 13.33
CA LEU A 361 -16.93 -3.09 12.47
C LEU A 361 -17.61 -3.59 11.19
N PRO A 362 -18.83 -4.19 11.25
CA PRO A 362 -19.56 -4.56 10.03
C PRO A 362 -19.84 -3.36 9.13
N VAL A 363 -20.18 -2.21 9.72
CA VAL A 363 -20.48 -0.98 8.96
C VAL A 363 -19.23 -0.49 8.23
N ALA A 364 -18.07 -0.52 8.88
CA ALA A 364 -16.81 -0.16 8.26
C ALA A 364 -16.46 -1.09 7.08
N ALA A 365 -16.71 -2.39 7.20
CA ALA A 365 -16.53 -3.37 6.12
C ALA A 365 -17.52 -3.17 4.95
N ASP A 366 -18.77 -2.82 5.27
CA ASP A 366 -19.84 -2.52 4.32
C ASP A 366 -19.57 -1.22 3.52
N VAL A 367 -18.77 -0.28 4.04
CA VAL A 367 -18.36 0.90 3.26
C VAL A 367 -17.58 0.48 2.00
N ALA A 368 -16.74 -0.56 2.08
CA ALA A 368 -15.96 -1.01 0.93
C ALA A 368 -16.80 -1.64 -0.19
N THR A 369 -17.98 -2.18 0.11
CA THR A 369 -18.89 -2.73 -0.91
C THR A 369 -19.65 -1.62 -1.65
N HIS A 370 -19.84 -0.45 -1.02
CA HIS A 370 -20.61 0.68 -1.57
C HIS A 370 -19.76 1.84 -2.06
N SER A 371 -18.50 1.92 -1.63
CA SER A 371 -17.52 2.93 -2.06
C SER A 371 -16.19 2.23 -2.36
N PRO A 372 -16.16 1.31 -3.34
CA PRO A 372 -14.91 0.68 -3.73
C PRO A 372 -13.92 1.78 -4.10
N VAL A 373 -12.74 1.76 -3.48
CA VAL A 373 -11.69 2.73 -3.79
C VAL A 373 -11.33 2.57 -5.26
N PRO A 374 -11.49 3.62 -6.09
CA PRO A 374 -11.21 3.55 -7.51
C PRO A 374 -9.75 3.23 -7.76
N VAL A 375 -9.52 2.69 -8.94
CA VAL A 375 -8.27 2.09 -9.34
C VAL A 375 -7.13 3.08 -9.21
N ALA A 376 -6.05 2.62 -8.58
CA ALA A 376 -4.83 3.40 -8.48
C ALA A 376 -4.39 3.84 -9.88
N GLY A 377 -4.18 5.15 -10.00
CA GLY A 377 -4.10 5.86 -11.26
C GLY A 377 -2.90 5.50 -12.12
N LEU A 378 -3.05 5.81 -13.40
CA LEU A 378 -2.00 5.66 -14.40
C LEU A 378 -0.87 6.64 -14.15
N SER A 379 0.23 6.41 -14.84
CA SER A 379 1.45 7.22 -14.77
C SER A 379 1.27 8.71 -15.08
N ASP A 380 0.13 9.11 -15.66
CA ASP A 380 -0.25 10.47 -16.02
C ASP A 380 -1.06 11.21 -14.93
N GLY A 381 -1.41 10.55 -13.83
CA GLY A 381 -2.20 11.14 -12.74
C GLY A 381 -3.73 11.00 -12.88
N THR A 382 -4.23 10.23 -13.84
CA THR A 382 -5.65 9.89 -13.96
C THR A 382 -5.99 8.63 -13.15
N THR A 383 -7.07 8.67 -12.36
CA THR A 383 -7.60 7.49 -11.64
C THR A 383 -8.86 6.99 -12.35
N PRO A 384 -8.82 5.90 -13.13
CA PRO A 384 -10.03 5.35 -13.71
C PRO A 384 -10.90 4.81 -12.57
N THR A 385 -12.09 5.37 -12.43
CA THR A 385 -13.15 4.83 -11.58
C THR A 385 -13.65 3.53 -12.19
N ILE A 386 -12.95 2.41 -11.92
CA ILE A 386 -13.53 1.10 -12.15
C ILE A 386 -14.37 0.77 -10.93
N VAL A 387 -15.67 0.76 -11.14
CA VAL A 387 -16.65 0.34 -10.14
C VAL A 387 -16.51 -1.17 -9.99
N LEU A 388 -15.88 -1.62 -8.89
CA LEU A 388 -16.05 -2.99 -8.45
C LEU A 388 -17.52 -3.13 -8.01
N THR A 389 -18.40 -3.48 -8.95
CA THR A 389 -19.82 -3.65 -8.63
C THR A 389 -20.01 -5.05 -8.08
N VAL A 390 -19.67 -5.23 -6.81
CA VAL A 390 -20.08 -6.41 -6.05
C VAL A 390 -21.52 -6.14 -5.61
N GLY A 391 -22.47 -6.83 -6.22
CA GLY A 391 -23.89 -6.58 -5.94
C GLY A 391 -24.29 -7.13 -4.57
N SER A 392 -24.92 -6.30 -3.71
CA SER A 392 -25.72 -6.81 -2.59
C SER A 392 -26.66 -5.80 -1.92
N GLY A 393 -27.65 -5.28 -2.67
CA GLY A 393 -28.87 -4.72 -2.06
C GLY A 393 -28.65 -3.51 -1.13
N PRO A 394 -29.63 -3.18 -0.26
CA PRO A 394 -29.50 -2.05 0.66
C PRO A 394 -28.48 -2.35 1.77
N GLY A 395 -27.47 -1.48 1.93
CA GLY A 395 -26.43 -1.63 2.95
C GLY A 395 -26.95 -1.67 4.39
N ILE A 396 -26.12 -2.08 5.35
CA ILE A 396 -26.51 -2.25 6.77
C ILE A 396 -27.00 -0.91 7.38
N ALA A 397 -26.63 0.23 6.76
CA ALA A 397 -27.00 1.59 7.17
C ALA A 397 -27.83 2.39 6.14
N ASP A 398 -28.47 1.72 5.17
CA ASP A 398 -29.16 2.35 4.02
C ASP A 398 -30.33 3.29 4.37
N TRP A 399 -30.72 3.33 5.64
CA TRP A 399 -31.75 4.25 6.17
C TRP A 399 -31.26 5.70 6.29
N ALA A 400 -29.94 5.92 6.41
CA ALA A 400 -29.36 7.27 6.61
C ALA A 400 -29.16 8.05 5.30
N SER A 401 -28.96 7.36 4.16
CA SER A 401 -28.72 7.95 2.84
C SER A 401 -30.01 8.33 2.10
N LYS A 402 -31.08 7.54 2.28
CA LYS A 402 -32.38 7.72 1.61
C LYS A 402 -33.12 9.01 1.98
N THR A 403 -32.76 9.65 3.08
CA THR A 403 -33.33 10.94 3.52
C THR A 403 -32.66 12.16 2.87
N GLY A 404 -31.45 12.03 2.31
CA GLY A 404 -30.74 13.13 1.65
C GLY A 404 -30.97 13.23 0.14
N ALA A 405 -31.04 12.09 -0.56
CA ALA A 405 -31.18 12.04 -2.02
C ALA A 405 -32.60 12.35 -2.52
N SER A 406 -33.62 12.17 -1.67
CA SER A 406 -35.02 12.48 -1.98
C SER A 406 -35.36 13.99 -1.89
N ALA A 407 -34.38 14.84 -1.57
CA ALA A 407 -34.52 16.30 -1.48
C ALA A 407 -34.02 17.07 -2.72
N LEU A 408 -33.48 16.38 -3.73
CA LEU A 408 -32.97 17.01 -4.96
C LEU A 408 -33.92 16.76 -6.15
N PRO A 409 -34.35 17.80 -6.90
CA PRO A 409 -35.17 17.61 -8.09
C PRO A 409 -34.36 16.96 -9.22
N PRO A 410 -34.99 16.15 -10.08
CA PRO A 410 -34.33 15.53 -11.23
C PRO A 410 -33.90 16.61 -12.26
N ILE A 411 -32.65 16.54 -12.70
CA ILE A 411 -32.13 17.38 -13.79
C ILE A 411 -32.58 16.74 -15.11
N THR A 412 -33.66 17.23 -15.69
CA THR A 412 -34.04 16.94 -17.07
C THR A 412 -33.32 17.89 -18.03
N ARG A 413 -32.31 17.40 -18.74
CA ARG A 413 -31.82 18.05 -19.96
C ARG A 413 -32.30 17.27 -21.18
N SER A 414 -33.38 17.75 -21.78
CA SER A 414 -33.85 17.29 -23.08
C SER A 414 -33.72 18.45 -24.05
N GLY A 415 -32.72 18.42 -24.92
CA GLY A 415 -32.56 19.35 -26.04
C GLY A 415 -32.14 18.57 -27.29
N PRO A 416 -32.66 18.91 -28.49
CA PRO A 416 -32.25 18.24 -29.72
C PRO A 416 -30.85 18.71 -30.12
N VAL A 417 -29.90 17.77 -30.22
CA VAL A 417 -28.58 18.02 -30.79
C VAL A 417 -28.64 17.65 -32.27
N ALA A 418 -28.44 18.64 -33.15
CA ALA A 418 -28.26 18.40 -34.57
C ALA A 418 -26.91 17.71 -34.78
N ALA A 419 -26.91 16.38 -34.87
CA ALA A 419 -25.74 15.61 -35.26
C ALA A 419 -25.84 15.28 -36.75
N SER A 420 -25.02 15.93 -37.57
CA SER A 420 -24.62 15.34 -38.85
C SER A 420 -23.87 14.04 -38.55
N ALA A 421 -24.60 12.92 -38.56
CA ALA A 421 -24.05 11.62 -38.21
C ALA A 421 -22.98 11.22 -39.23
N ARG A 422 -21.72 11.15 -38.80
CA ARG A 422 -20.65 10.53 -39.58
C ARG A 422 -20.89 9.02 -39.53
N VAL A 423 -20.95 8.39 -40.69
CA VAL A 423 -21.07 6.93 -40.80
C VAL A 423 -19.67 6.34 -40.86
N TRP A 424 -19.31 5.56 -39.85
CA TRP A 424 -18.03 4.86 -39.79
C TRP A 424 -18.20 3.44 -40.35
N THR A 425 -17.37 3.07 -41.32
CA THR A 425 -17.31 1.71 -41.85
C THR A 425 -16.19 0.96 -41.16
N LEU A 426 -16.56 0.01 -40.30
CA LEU A 426 -15.61 -0.86 -39.63
C LEU A 426 -15.18 -2.01 -40.55
N PRO A 427 -13.91 -2.44 -40.50
CA PRO A 427 -13.49 -3.67 -41.16
C PRO A 427 -14.18 -4.88 -40.52
N SER A 428 -14.21 -6.03 -41.21
CA SER A 428 -14.60 -7.27 -40.55
C SER A 428 -13.56 -7.64 -39.50
N TYR A 429 -13.99 -7.93 -38.28
CA TYR A 429 -13.13 -8.39 -37.18
C TYR A 429 -13.82 -9.55 -36.43
N PRO A 430 -13.04 -10.46 -35.81
CA PRO A 430 -13.60 -11.58 -35.06
C PRO A 430 -14.28 -11.12 -33.78
N SER A 431 -15.21 -11.91 -33.25
CA SER A 431 -15.76 -11.68 -31.91
C SER A 431 -14.66 -11.68 -30.85
N ALA A 432 -14.85 -10.88 -29.81
CA ALA A 432 -13.85 -10.73 -28.77
C ALA A 432 -13.77 -12.01 -27.94
N THR A 433 -12.57 -12.52 -27.68
CA THR A 433 -12.40 -13.60 -26.71
C THR A 433 -12.28 -13.00 -25.32
N LEU A 434 -13.13 -13.41 -24.39
CA LEU A 434 -13.09 -12.94 -23.01
C LEU A 434 -12.27 -13.89 -22.13
N ALA A 435 -11.15 -13.40 -21.58
CA ALA A 435 -10.31 -14.21 -20.71
C ALA A 435 -11.01 -14.53 -19.38
N ALA A 436 -10.83 -15.75 -18.86
CA ALA A 436 -11.51 -16.23 -17.65
C ALA A 436 -11.13 -15.41 -16.39
N ASN A 437 -9.90 -14.90 -16.32
CA ASN A 437 -9.44 -14.04 -15.24
C ASN A 437 -10.18 -12.69 -15.21
N VAL A 438 -10.61 -12.16 -16.36
CA VAL A 438 -11.43 -10.93 -16.44
C VAL A 438 -12.81 -11.18 -15.83
N THR A 439 -13.50 -12.27 -16.22
CA THR A 439 -14.81 -12.62 -15.64
C THR A 439 -14.74 -12.95 -14.15
N SER A 440 -13.60 -13.48 -13.69
CA SER A 440 -13.37 -13.76 -12.26
C SER A 440 -13.07 -12.49 -11.47
N PHE A 441 -12.51 -11.48 -12.13
CA PHE A 441 -12.17 -10.19 -11.54
C PHE A 441 -13.38 -9.26 -11.48
N ASP A 442 -14.16 -9.17 -12.56
CA ASP A 442 -15.42 -8.44 -12.63
C ASP A 442 -16.51 -9.29 -13.31
N PRO A 443 -17.42 -9.89 -12.52
CA PRO A 443 -18.52 -10.71 -13.05
C PRO A 443 -19.49 -9.95 -13.96
N ASN A 444 -19.49 -8.61 -13.95
CA ASN A 444 -20.36 -7.80 -14.80
C ASN A 444 -19.82 -7.65 -16.23
N ILE A 445 -18.55 -8.01 -16.47
CA ILE A 445 -17.98 -8.04 -17.81
C ILE A 445 -18.45 -9.33 -18.49
N THR A 446 -19.54 -9.21 -19.24
CA THR A 446 -20.10 -10.29 -20.04
C THR A 446 -19.47 -10.34 -21.42
N GLN A 447 -19.72 -11.42 -22.17
CA GLN A 447 -19.33 -11.51 -23.58
C GLN A 447 -19.85 -10.33 -24.41
N LYS A 448 -21.07 -9.84 -24.12
CA LYS A 448 -21.64 -8.66 -24.77
C LYS A 448 -20.83 -7.39 -24.47
N THR A 449 -20.35 -7.23 -23.24
CA THR A 449 -19.48 -6.12 -22.84
C THR A 449 -18.12 -6.23 -23.55
N ALA A 450 -17.57 -7.45 -23.66
CA ALA A 450 -16.33 -7.72 -24.36
C ALA A 450 -16.41 -7.38 -25.86
N ASP A 451 -17.48 -7.80 -26.53
CA ASP A 451 -17.72 -7.48 -27.94
C ASP A 451 -17.92 -5.98 -28.15
N LYS A 452 -18.50 -5.27 -27.18
CA LYS A 452 -18.60 -3.81 -27.18
C LYS A 452 -17.22 -3.16 -27.05
N PHE A 453 -16.37 -3.59 -26.12
CA PHE A 453 -15.01 -3.06 -25.98
C PHE A 453 -14.18 -3.28 -27.25
N ALA A 454 -14.31 -4.46 -27.87
CA ALA A 454 -13.67 -4.72 -29.15
C ALA A 454 -14.18 -3.80 -30.26
N HIS A 455 -15.50 -3.63 -30.37
CA HIS A 455 -16.11 -2.70 -31.32
C HIS A 455 -15.59 -1.28 -31.13
N ASP A 456 -15.60 -0.78 -29.88
CA ASP A 456 -15.23 0.59 -29.57
C ASP A 456 -13.73 0.85 -29.84
N ALA A 457 -12.85 -0.07 -29.43
CA ALA A 457 -11.42 0.01 -29.73
C ALA A 457 -11.13 -0.02 -31.24
N VAL A 458 -11.84 -0.86 -32.01
CA VAL A 458 -11.67 -0.90 -33.47
C VAL A 458 -12.19 0.41 -34.09
N LEU A 459 -13.31 0.94 -33.61
CA LEU A 459 -13.86 2.22 -34.08
C LEU A 459 -12.87 3.37 -33.85
N ASP A 460 -12.27 3.45 -32.66
CA ASP A 460 -11.25 4.44 -32.32
C ASP A 460 -10.05 4.42 -33.28
N LEU A 461 -9.59 3.22 -33.66
CA LEU A 461 -8.50 3.07 -34.63
C LEU A 461 -8.92 3.47 -36.05
N ILE A 462 -10.18 3.29 -36.43
CA ILE A 462 -10.70 3.82 -37.70
C ILE A 462 -10.78 5.35 -37.66
N ILE A 463 -11.16 5.93 -36.53
CA ILE A 463 -11.14 7.38 -36.31
C ILE A 463 -9.70 7.92 -36.42
N GLU A 464 -8.70 7.25 -35.84
CA GLU A 464 -7.27 7.60 -36.03
C GLU A 464 -6.87 7.58 -37.50
N SER A 465 -7.23 6.52 -38.23
CA SER A 465 -6.92 6.40 -39.65
C SER A 465 -7.53 7.55 -40.47
N GLU A 466 -8.79 7.91 -40.19
CA GLU A 466 -9.44 9.02 -40.87
C GLU A 466 -8.83 10.38 -40.48
N ALA A 467 -8.45 10.55 -39.22
CA ALA A 467 -7.75 11.75 -38.75
C ALA A 467 -6.41 11.92 -39.46
N ARG A 468 -5.68 10.82 -39.71
CA ARG A 468 -4.44 10.82 -40.49
C ARG A 468 -4.69 11.11 -41.96
N ARG A 469 -5.73 10.53 -42.56
CA ARG A 469 -6.09 10.78 -43.96
C ARG A 469 -6.48 12.24 -44.20
N SER A 470 -7.23 12.83 -43.27
CA SER A 470 -7.77 14.19 -43.35
C SER A 470 -6.85 15.27 -42.76
N HIS A 471 -5.73 14.88 -42.15
CA HIS A 471 -4.85 15.77 -41.37
C HIS A 471 -5.59 16.55 -40.26
N ASP A 472 -6.65 15.95 -39.69
CA ASP A 472 -7.51 16.59 -38.68
C ASP A 472 -7.15 16.14 -37.25
N LEU A 473 -6.40 16.98 -36.54
CA LEU A 473 -6.03 16.75 -35.14
C LEU A 473 -7.21 16.79 -34.16
N ASN A 474 -8.32 17.44 -34.53
CA ASN A 474 -9.52 17.44 -33.69
C ASN A 474 -10.33 16.15 -33.88
N LEU A 475 -10.28 15.55 -35.07
CA LEU A 475 -10.91 14.27 -35.32
C LEU A 475 -10.30 13.15 -34.47
N ALA A 476 -8.99 13.18 -34.25
CA ALA A 476 -8.30 12.24 -33.36
C ALA A 476 -8.86 12.24 -31.92
N LYS A 477 -9.38 13.38 -31.43
CA LYS A 477 -9.98 13.50 -30.09
C LYS A 477 -11.30 12.77 -29.94
N LEU A 478 -11.95 12.38 -31.04
CA LEU A 478 -13.16 11.56 -30.99
C LEU A 478 -12.84 10.08 -30.72
N GLY A 479 -11.62 9.64 -31.05
CA GLY A 479 -11.20 8.25 -30.91
C GLY A 479 -10.22 8.01 -29.76
N ALA A 480 -9.68 9.06 -29.15
CA ALA A 480 -8.78 8.89 -28.01
C ALA A 480 -8.72 10.08 -27.05
N GLN A 481 -8.32 9.80 -25.82
CA GLN A 481 -7.99 10.81 -24.80
C GLN A 481 -6.72 10.44 -24.01
N GLY A 482 -6.30 11.29 -23.07
CA GLY A 482 -5.12 11.03 -22.22
C GLY A 482 -3.84 10.73 -23.01
N ASP A 483 -3.06 9.76 -22.51
CA ASP A 483 -1.84 9.27 -23.16
C ASP A 483 -2.09 8.65 -24.55
N GLY A 484 -3.25 8.00 -24.75
CA GLY A 484 -3.64 7.42 -26.04
C GLY A 484 -3.83 8.47 -27.13
N LEU A 485 -4.39 9.64 -26.79
CA LEU A 485 -4.54 10.75 -27.73
C LEU A 485 -3.19 11.30 -28.18
N GLN A 486 -2.20 11.32 -27.29
CA GLN A 486 -0.86 11.79 -27.62
C GLN A 486 -0.27 10.95 -28.76
N GLU A 487 -0.43 9.62 -28.71
CA GLU A 487 0.00 8.74 -29.78
C GLU A 487 -0.69 9.06 -31.11
N PHE A 488 -2.02 9.23 -31.10
CA PHE A 488 -2.79 9.52 -32.31
C PHE A 488 -2.37 10.87 -32.91
N VAL A 489 -2.21 11.89 -32.07
CA VAL A 489 -1.80 13.23 -32.49
C VAL A 489 -0.39 13.25 -33.06
N ASP A 490 0.53 12.47 -32.49
CA ASP A 490 1.93 12.45 -32.92
C ASP A 490 2.10 11.84 -34.31
N VAL A 491 1.38 10.75 -34.61
CA VAL A 491 1.39 10.18 -35.97
C VAL A 491 0.74 11.10 -37.00
N VAL A 492 -0.35 11.80 -36.67
CA VAL A 492 -0.98 12.76 -37.57
C VAL A 492 -0.05 13.95 -37.84
N LYS A 493 0.61 14.49 -36.80
CA LYS A 493 1.61 15.57 -36.96
C LYS A 493 2.78 15.15 -37.84
N GLN A 494 3.27 13.92 -37.67
CA GLN A 494 4.32 13.37 -38.51
C GLN A 494 3.90 13.31 -39.99
N ASP A 495 2.67 12.87 -40.25
CA ASP A 495 2.12 12.79 -41.61
C ASP A 495 1.98 14.18 -42.24
N ILE A 496 1.47 15.16 -41.49
CA ILE A 496 1.37 16.57 -41.91
C ILE A 496 2.75 17.13 -42.26
N ALA A 497 3.75 16.94 -41.38
CA ALA A 497 5.11 17.41 -41.61
C ALA A 497 5.75 16.78 -42.86
N SER A 498 5.37 15.54 -43.19
CA SER A 498 5.83 14.85 -44.38
C SER A 498 5.09 15.25 -45.68
N GLY A 499 3.99 15.99 -45.58
CA GLY A 499 3.16 16.41 -46.70
C GLY A 499 2.45 15.27 -47.43
N LYS A 500 2.29 14.10 -46.78
CA LYS A 500 1.74 12.88 -47.38
C LYS A 500 0.34 12.58 -46.83
N SER A 501 -0.55 12.11 -47.68
CA SER A 501 -1.84 11.54 -47.27
C SER A 501 -1.63 10.06 -46.98
N ILE A 502 -1.84 9.64 -45.74
CA ILE A 502 -1.70 8.23 -45.33
C ILE A 502 -3.08 7.67 -45.02
N ASP A 503 -3.40 6.56 -45.68
CA ASP A 503 -4.59 5.76 -45.44
C ASP A 503 -4.17 4.46 -44.73
N LYS A 504 -4.66 4.24 -43.52
CA LYS A 504 -4.27 3.11 -42.67
C LYS A 504 -5.44 2.16 -42.50
N THR A 505 -5.30 0.95 -43.01
CA THR A 505 -6.35 -0.07 -42.87
C THR A 505 -5.90 -1.17 -41.92
N TYR A 506 -6.82 -1.67 -41.12
CA TYR A 506 -6.58 -2.75 -40.17
C TYR A 506 -7.28 -4.04 -40.60
N ALA A 507 -6.65 -5.17 -40.34
CA ALA A 507 -7.26 -6.49 -40.41
C ALA A 507 -6.88 -7.25 -39.14
N PHE A 508 -7.88 -7.65 -38.35
CA PHE A 508 -7.68 -8.33 -37.07
C PHE A 508 -7.99 -9.82 -37.20
N ASP A 509 -7.10 -10.67 -36.73
CA ASP A 509 -7.30 -12.12 -36.65
C ASP A 509 -7.67 -12.59 -35.25
N ARG A 510 -7.30 -11.81 -34.22
CA ARG A 510 -7.67 -12.09 -32.83
C ARG A 510 -7.88 -10.80 -32.05
N ILE A 511 -8.99 -10.75 -31.30
CA ILE A 511 -9.25 -9.71 -30.32
C ILE A 511 -9.52 -10.39 -28.98
N THR A 512 -8.80 -10.00 -27.94
CA THR A 512 -8.93 -10.59 -26.60
C THR A 512 -9.13 -9.50 -25.56
N ILE A 513 -10.11 -9.67 -24.66
CA ILE A 513 -10.23 -8.85 -23.47
C ILE A 513 -9.39 -9.49 -22.37
N GLN A 514 -8.39 -8.75 -21.90
CA GLN A 514 -7.35 -9.23 -21.00
C GLN A 514 -7.31 -8.38 -19.72
N LEU A 515 -6.79 -8.99 -18.66
CA LEU A 515 -6.48 -8.30 -17.41
C LEU A 515 -4.97 -8.07 -17.35
N PHE A 516 -4.54 -6.83 -17.18
CA PHE A 516 -3.14 -6.41 -17.14
C PHE A 516 -2.73 -5.94 -15.75
N LEU A 517 -1.45 -6.15 -15.43
CA LEU A 517 -0.79 -5.52 -14.30
C LEU A 517 -0.31 -4.12 -14.70
N PRO A 518 -0.57 -3.08 -13.88
CA PRO A 518 0.04 -1.77 -14.09
C PRO A 518 1.57 -1.90 -14.10
N LYS A 519 2.21 -1.29 -15.10
CA LYS A 519 3.63 -1.51 -15.48
C LYS A 519 4.62 -1.49 -14.32
N PHE A 520 4.36 -0.67 -13.31
CA PHE A 520 5.28 -0.46 -12.20
C PHE A 520 4.65 -0.65 -10.82
N ALA A 521 3.33 -0.59 -10.67
CA ALA A 521 2.65 -0.55 -9.38
C ALA A 521 1.82 -1.82 -9.13
N THR A 522 2.46 -2.94 -8.82
CA THR A 522 1.81 -4.23 -8.55
C THR A 522 0.65 -4.21 -7.54
N GLN A 523 0.64 -3.31 -6.55
CA GLN A 523 -0.44 -3.16 -5.58
C GLN A 523 -1.44 -2.05 -5.95
N ALA A 524 -1.25 -1.42 -7.10
CA ALA A 524 -2.31 -0.69 -7.78
C ALA A 524 -3.31 -1.67 -8.41
N SER A 525 -4.50 -1.19 -8.74
CA SER A 525 -5.54 -2.09 -9.24
C SER A 525 -5.23 -2.57 -10.66
N ARG A 526 -5.80 -3.74 -10.99
CA ARG A 526 -5.63 -4.35 -12.30
C ARG A 526 -6.36 -3.55 -13.37
N LEU A 527 -5.85 -3.66 -14.58
CA LEU A 527 -6.29 -2.87 -15.72
C LEU A 527 -6.98 -3.82 -16.71
N ILE A 528 -8.23 -3.55 -17.06
CA ILE A 528 -8.91 -4.28 -18.13
C ILE A 528 -8.56 -3.59 -19.44
N GLY A 529 -8.13 -4.36 -20.44
CA GLY A 529 -7.76 -3.83 -21.75
C GLY A 529 -8.15 -4.74 -22.90
N VAL A 530 -8.15 -4.16 -24.09
CA VAL A 530 -8.40 -4.85 -25.36
C VAL A 530 -7.07 -5.12 -26.04
N GLU A 531 -6.70 -6.38 -26.18
CA GLU A 531 -5.58 -6.83 -26.99
C GLU A 531 -6.05 -7.08 -28.43
N LEU A 532 -5.41 -6.41 -29.37
CA LEU A 532 -5.71 -6.46 -30.80
C LEU A 532 -4.50 -7.05 -31.53
N HIS A 533 -4.71 -8.22 -32.13
CA HIS A 533 -3.72 -8.90 -32.95
C HIS A 533 -4.22 -8.98 -34.40
N GLY A 534 -3.33 -8.64 -35.33
CA GLY A 534 -3.69 -8.42 -36.72
C GLY A 534 -2.54 -7.92 -37.58
N THR A 535 -2.93 -7.21 -38.63
CA THR A 535 -2.03 -6.47 -39.50
C THR A 535 -2.56 -5.06 -39.72
N SER A 536 -1.65 -4.11 -39.87
CA SER A 536 -1.95 -2.76 -40.33
C SER A 536 -1.28 -2.52 -41.66
N THR A 537 -2.03 -2.01 -42.63
CA THR A 537 -1.51 -1.64 -43.95
C THR A 537 -1.55 -0.13 -44.11
N LEU A 538 -0.38 0.47 -44.31
CA LEU A 538 -0.21 1.90 -44.57
C LEU A 538 -0.10 2.11 -46.07
N THR A 539 -1.05 2.87 -46.63
CA THR A 539 -1.06 3.25 -48.04
C THR A 539 -0.82 4.75 -48.14
N THR A 540 0.35 5.14 -48.64
CA THR A 540 0.69 6.54 -48.89
C THR A 540 0.15 6.95 -50.26
N ARG A 541 -0.56 8.06 -50.33
CA ARG A 541 -1.10 8.63 -51.56
C ARG A 541 -0.59 10.05 -51.78
N ASP A 542 -0.47 10.43 -53.05
CA ASP A 542 -0.26 11.83 -53.43
C ASP A 542 -1.58 12.62 -53.41
N SER A 543 -1.50 13.93 -53.70
CA SER A 543 -2.64 14.85 -53.76
C SER A 543 -3.66 14.53 -54.86
N SER A 544 -3.32 13.67 -55.82
CA SER A 544 -4.23 13.16 -56.86
C SER A 544 -4.91 11.84 -56.48
N GLY A 545 -4.59 11.28 -55.30
CA GLY A 545 -5.11 10.01 -54.81
C GLY A 545 -4.35 8.78 -55.30
N LYS A 546 -3.28 8.96 -56.09
CA LYS A 546 -2.45 7.87 -56.61
C LYS A 546 -1.60 7.26 -55.48
N VAL A 547 -1.58 5.93 -55.41
CA VAL A 547 -0.76 5.21 -54.43
C VAL A 547 0.72 5.37 -54.77
N LEU A 548 1.48 5.93 -53.83
CA LEU A 548 2.93 6.08 -53.91
C LEU A 548 3.67 4.87 -53.32
N SER A 549 3.16 4.34 -52.21
CA SER A 549 3.72 3.19 -51.52
C SER A 549 2.67 2.51 -50.65
N GLN A 550 2.78 1.19 -50.50
CA GLN A 550 1.97 0.40 -49.60
C GLN A 550 2.86 -0.54 -48.81
N ALA A 551 2.69 -0.58 -47.49
CA ALA A 551 3.44 -1.45 -46.60
C ALA A 551 2.50 -2.07 -45.56
N THR A 552 2.63 -3.37 -45.35
CA THR A 552 1.87 -4.12 -44.34
C THR A 552 2.81 -4.59 -43.24
N SER A 553 2.43 -4.35 -42.00
CA SER A 553 3.15 -4.80 -40.80
C SER A 553 2.21 -5.54 -39.86
N GLY A 554 2.78 -6.41 -39.01
CA GLY A 554 2.04 -6.98 -37.89
C GLY A 554 1.55 -5.88 -36.96
N TYR A 555 0.34 -6.05 -36.44
CA TYR A 555 -0.26 -5.18 -35.45
C TYR A 555 -0.53 -6.02 -34.20
N ASP A 556 0.17 -5.70 -33.13
CA ASP A 556 0.02 -6.35 -31.82
C ASP A 556 0.08 -5.23 -30.78
N LYS A 557 -1.11 -4.76 -30.38
CA LYS A 557 -1.25 -3.67 -29.42
C LYS A 557 -2.36 -3.96 -28.43
N SER A 558 -2.16 -3.47 -27.21
CA SER A 558 -3.15 -3.54 -26.15
C SER A 558 -3.57 -2.13 -25.73
N TRP A 559 -4.86 -1.90 -25.54
CA TRP A 559 -5.40 -0.57 -25.23
C TRP A 559 -6.28 -0.59 -23.99
N GLY A 560 -6.16 0.46 -23.17
CA GLY A 560 -7.14 0.78 -22.14
C GLY A 560 -8.27 1.64 -22.71
N LEU A 561 -9.51 1.34 -22.34
CA LEU A 561 -10.70 2.10 -22.71
C LEU A 561 -11.28 2.85 -21.50
N THR A 562 -11.91 3.98 -21.75
CA THR A 562 -12.56 4.80 -20.72
C THR A 562 -13.77 5.52 -21.30
N ASP A 563 -14.65 6.04 -20.44
CA ASP A 563 -15.85 6.72 -20.90
C ASP A 563 -15.52 8.00 -21.68
N SER A 564 -16.22 8.19 -22.79
CA SER A 564 -16.11 9.39 -23.61
C SER A 564 -16.57 10.64 -22.85
N THR A 565 -15.90 11.76 -23.11
CA THR A 565 -16.21 13.05 -22.45
C THR A 565 -17.46 13.74 -23.00
N ASP A 566 -18.04 13.23 -24.09
CA ASP A 566 -19.23 13.79 -24.74
C ASP A 566 -20.56 13.29 -24.14
N GLY A 567 -20.49 12.42 -23.12
CA GLY A 567 -21.65 11.86 -22.43
C GLY A 567 -22.37 10.75 -23.20
N SER A 568 -21.80 10.27 -24.30
CA SER A 568 -22.29 9.08 -25.00
C SER A 568 -21.93 7.81 -24.23
N ALA A 569 -22.68 6.72 -24.47
CA ALA A 569 -22.37 5.42 -23.88
C ALA A 569 -21.14 4.74 -24.54
N TYR A 570 -20.43 5.45 -25.41
CA TYR A 570 -19.24 5.00 -26.14
C TYR A 570 -17.99 5.15 -25.28
N GLN A 571 -17.09 4.16 -25.33
CA GLN A 571 -15.78 4.26 -24.69
C GLN A 571 -14.69 4.55 -25.72
N VAL A 572 -13.67 5.30 -25.30
CA VAL A 572 -12.54 5.70 -26.14
C VAL A 572 -11.22 5.17 -25.59
N ILE A 573 -10.26 4.91 -26.49
CA ILE A 573 -8.87 4.60 -26.15
C ILE A 573 -8.29 5.75 -25.32
N TYR A 574 -7.65 5.41 -24.20
CA TYR A 574 -7.04 6.44 -23.37
C TYR A 574 -5.57 6.19 -23.03
N VAL A 575 -5.08 4.95 -23.20
CA VAL A 575 -3.69 4.59 -22.87
C VAL A 575 -3.27 3.32 -23.61
N ASP A 576 -2.00 3.28 -23.98
CA ASP A 576 -1.34 2.09 -24.53
C ASP A 576 -0.87 1.14 -23.41
N TYR A 577 -1.40 -0.08 -23.40
CA TYR A 577 -1.01 -1.20 -22.52
C TYR A 577 -0.03 -2.18 -23.17
N THR A 578 0.46 -1.88 -24.37
CA THR A 578 1.39 -2.76 -25.08
C THR A 578 2.65 -3.02 -24.24
N GLY A 579 2.95 -4.30 -24.03
CA GLY A 579 4.07 -4.76 -23.22
C GLY A 579 3.83 -4.75 -21.70
N LEU A 580 2.60 -4.50 -21.23
CA LEU A 580 2.23 -4.80 -19.85
C LEU A 580 2.16 -6.31 -19.62
N ALA A 581 2.52 -6.74 -18.41
CA ALA A 581 2.37 -8.14 -18.02
C ALA A 581 0.89 -8.46 -17.81
N LEU A 582 0.46 -9.63 -18.27
CA LEU A 582 -0.89 -10.13 -17.96
C LEU A 582 -0.99 -10.41 -16.45
N ALA A 583 -2.13 -10.05 -15.87
CA ALA A 583 -2.48 -10.49 -14.53
C ALA A 583 -2.75 -12.00 -14.58
N PRO A 584 -2.15 -12.78 -13.65
CA PRO A 584 -2.31 -14.24 -13.62
C PRO A 584 -3.77 -14.66 -13.44
#